data_AF-A0A9K3LJ10-F1
#
_entry.id   AF-A0A9K3LJ10-F1
#
_cell.length_a   1.000
_cell.length_b   1.000
_cell.length_c   1.000
_cell.angle_alpha   90.00
_cell.angle_beta   90.00
_cell.angle_gamma   90.00
#
_symmetry.space_group_name_H-M   'P 1'
#
loop_
_entity.id
_entity.type
_entity.pdbx_description
1 polymer ?
#
loop_
_entity_poly.entity_id
_entity_poly.type
_entity_poly.pdbx_seq_one_letter_code
_entity_poly.pdbx_strand_id
1 'polypeptide(L)'
;MKFISFLLASLASMAMAAQDSKECEVCVKVMEDIRATMSKEDMKSKPKIEAAMGEYCANKDDKLTAREKKICYYIDPIKRDVAQPFSLGMPSLKVCQRITKSNPEICTVKFPVKTDNMEKKDLSKLRVKQLKQILADRGVDYKGLLEKDEFIKKVQETEHLAGADEF
;
A
#
# COMPACT_ATOMS: atom_id res chain seq x y z
N MET A 1 59.20 18.50 9.41
CA MET A 1 58.99 18.99 8.03
C MET A 1 58.41 17.88 7.16
N LYS A 2 57.10 17.91 6.84
CA LYS A 2 56.58 17.66 5.48
C LYS A 2 55.05 17.83 5.45
N PHE A 3 54.66 18.96 4.85
CA PHE A 3 53.49 19.26 4.02
C PHE A 3 52.07 18.88 4.49
N ILE A 4 51.37 19.96 4.83
CA ILE A 4 49.95 20.23 4.62
C ILE A 4 49.46 19.65 3.28
N SER A 5 48.33 18.94 3.31
CA SER A 5 47.42 18.88 2.17
C SER A 5 45.99 18.97 2.67
N PHE A 6 45.42 20.15 2.42
CA PHE A 6 44.00 20.46 2.41
C PHE A 6 43.35 19.64 1.28
N LEU A 7 42.34 18.85 1.60
CA LEU A 7 41.33 18.46 0.63
C LEU A 7 39.98 18.38 1.34
N LEU A 8 39.28 19.50 1.35
CA LEU A 8 37.84 19.53 1.44
C LEU A 8 37.28 18.80 0.22
N ALA A 9 36.53 17.74 0.44
CA ALA A 9 35.53 17.27 -0.51
C ALA A 9 34.27 16.94 0.30
N SER A 10 33.35 17.90 0.25
CA SER A 10 31.95 17.85 0.67
C SER A 10 31.29 16.49 0.43
N LEU A 11 30.97 15.78 1.51
CA LEU A 11 29.90 14.78 1.51
C LEU A 11 28.58 15.54 1.46
N ALA A 12 28.19 15.93 0.25
CA ALA A 12 26.85 16.38 -0.05
C ALA A 12 25.87 15.27 0.32
N SER A 13 24.89 15.64 1.13
CA SER A 13 23.82 14.80 1.64
C SER A 13 23.12 14.03 0.53
N MET A 14 23.24 12.70 0.53
CA MET A 14 22.15 11.87 0.00
C MET A 14 21.06 11.84 1.07
N ALA A 15 20.29 12.93 1.10
CA ALA A 15 18.91 12.83 1.59
C ALA A 15 18.21 11.88 0.60
N MET A 16 18.16 10.59 0.94
CA MET A 16 17.19 9.68 0.34
C MET A 16 15.84 10.36 0.48
N ALA A 17 15.24 10.72 -0.65
CA ALA A 17 13.88 11.17 -0.74
C ALA A 17 12.94 10.03 -0.30
N ALA A 18 12.85 9.79 1.00
CA ALA A 18 11.79 9.03 1.64
C ALA A 18 10.59 9.97 1.77
N GLN A 19 10.02 10.37 0.64
CA GLN A 19 8.77 11.12 0.60
C GLN A 19 7.83 10.48 -0.43
N ASP A 20 6.78 9.84 0.10
CA ASP A 20 5.47 9.67 -0.54
C ASP A 20 5.39 9.10 -1.96
N SER A 21 5.85 7.87 -2.17
CA SER A 21 5.15 7.01 -3.14
C SER A 21 4.52 5.81 -2.44
N LYS A 22 3.47 6.07 -1.64
CA LYS A 22 2.45 5.06 -1.29
C LYS A 22 1.61 4.67 -2.51
N GLU A 23 2.24 4.59 -3.67
CA GLU A 23 1.60 4.23 -4.92
C GLU A 23 1.38 2.72 -4.89
N CYS A 24 0.14 2.29 -5.14
CA CYS A 24 -0.21 0.87 -5.18
C CYS A 24 0.13 0.09 -3.90
N GLU A 25 0.18 0.74 -2.73
CA GLU A 25 0.79 0.17 -1.51
C GLU A 25 0.28 -1.22 -1.13
N VAL A 26 -1.02 -1.49 -1.27
CA VAL A 26 -1.61 -2.80 -0.95
C VAL A 26 -1.23 -3.84 -2.00
N CYS A 27 -1.30 -3.49 -3.29
CA CYS A 27 -0.86 -4.37 -4.38
C CYS A 27 0.63 -4.74 -4.25
N VAL A 28 1.47 -3.74 -3.96
CA VAL A 28 2.91 -3.94 -3.79
C VAL A 28 3.18 -4.89 -2.63
N LYS A 29 2.50 -4.68 -1.49
CA LYS A 29 2.64 -5.58 -0.34
C LYS A 29 2.27 -7.02 -0.70
N VAL A 30 1.12 -7.25 -1.33
CA VAL A 30 0.69 -8.60 -1.75
C VAL A 30 1.74 -9.26 -2.65
N MET A 31 2.25 -8.53 -3.64
CA MET A 31 3.26 -9.06 -4.56
C MET A 31 4.60 -9.37 -3.87
N GLU A 32 5.04 -8.53 -2.94
CA GLU A 32 6.26 -8.78 -2.15
C GLU A 32 6.09 -9.94 -1.17
N ASP A 33 4.93 -10.08 -0.54
CA ASP A 33 4.65 -11.22 0.32
C ASP A 33 4.69 -12.54 -0.47
N ILE A 34 4.11 -12.56 -1.68
CA ILE A 34 4.19 -13.71 -2.59
C ILE A 34 5.65 -14.00 -2.98
N ARG A 35 6.50 -12.99 -3.14
CA ARG A 35 7.95 -13.22 -3.34
C ARG A 35 8.56 -13.89 -2.13
N ALA A 36 8.23 -13.42 -0.94
CA ALA A 36 8.79 -13.94 0.29
C ALA A 36 8.45 -15.42 0.53
N THR A 37 7.38 -15.96 -0.07
CA THR A 37 7.05 -17.39 0.02
C THR A 37 7.84 -18.27 -0.96
N MET A 38 8.63 -17.68 -1.88
CA MET A 38 9.28 -18.41 -2.96
C MET A 38 10.81 -18.36 -2.87
N SER A 39 11.47 -19.42 -3.34
CA SER A 39 12.91 -19.42 -3.61
C SER A 39 13.24 -18.61 -4.88
N LYS A 40 14.52 -18.21 -5.04
CA LYS A 40 14.97 -17.51 -6.26
C LYS A 40 14.83 -18.37 -7.51
N GLU A 41 14.95 -19.68 -7.38
CA GLU A 41 14.76 -20.66 -8.44
C GLU A 41 13.28 -20.74 -8.85
N ASP A 42 12.38 -20.82 -7.87
CA ASP A 42 10.94 -20.92 -8.12
C ASP A 42 10.37 -19.65 -8.72
N MET A 43 10.91 -18.48 -8.35
CA MET A 43 10.57 -17.19 -8.96
C MET A 43 10.85 -17.14 -10.45
N LYS A 44 11.61 -18.06 -11.05
CA LYS A 44 11.84 -18.10 -12.50
C LYS A 44 10.82 -18.97 -13.24
N SER A 45 9.98 -19.71 -12.52
CA SER A 45 9.03 -20.66 -13.09
C SER A 45 7.61 -20.11 -13.03
N LYS A 46 7.03 -19.75 -14.19
CA LYS A 46 5.66 -19.21 -14.25
C LYS A 46 4.62 -20.11 -13.59
N PRO A 47 4.61 -21.45 -13.83
CA PRO A 47 3.66 -22.33 -13.15
C PRO A 47 3.78 -22.29 -11.62
N LYS A 48 5.01 -22.16 -11.08
CA LYS A 48 5.22 -22.05 -9.62
C LYS A 48 4.77 -20.70 -9.09
N ILE A 49 4.97 -19.62 -9.84
CA ILE A 49 4.49 -18.27 -9.47
C ILE A 49 2.95 -18.25 -9.47
N GLU A 50 2.31 -18.83 -10.47
CA GLU A 50 0.85 -18.95 -10.54
C GLU A 50 0.30 -19.75 -9.34
N ALA A 51 0.97 -20.84 -8.97
CA ALA A 51 0.63 -21.63 -7.79
C ALA A 51 0.79 -20.82 -6.50
N ALA A 52 1.92 -20.13 -6.32
CA ALA A 52 2.18 -19.30 -5.15
C ALA A 52 1.17 -18.14 -5.01
N MET A 53 0.80 -17.48 -6.12
CA MET A 53 -0.28 -16.48 -6.15
C MET A 53 -1.61 -17.10 -5.71
N GLY A 54 -1.97 -18.26 -6.25
CA GLY A 54 -3.19 -18.97 -5.87
C GLY A 54 -3.22 -19.39 -4.39
N GLU A 55 -2.11 -19.90 -3.87
CA GLU A 55 -1.99 -20.32 -2.47
C GLU A 55 -2.07 -19.13 -1.50
N TYR A 56 -1.36 -18.05 -1.80
CA TYR A 56 -1.43 -16.81 -1.02
C TYR A 56 -2.86 -16.26 -1.00
N CYS A 57 -3.48 -16.15 -2.18
CA CYS A 57 -4.83 -15.59 -2.32
C CYS A 57 -5.95 -16.52 -1.84
N ALA A 58 -5.71 -17.83 -1.73
CA ALA A 58 -6.64 -18.74 -1.08
C ALA A 58 -6.79 -18.44 0.42
N ASN A 59 -5.83 -17.73 1.03
CA ASN A 59 -5.90 -17.20 2.40
C ASN A 59 -6.43 -18.23 3.43
N LYS A 60 -5.90 -19.45 3.39
CA LYS A 60 -6.41 -20.57 4.22
C LYS A 60 -6.30 -20.32 5.72
N ASP A 61 -5.36 -19.47 6.13
CA ASP A 61 -5.12 -19.10 7.53
C ASP A 61 -5.90 -17.86 7.99
N ASP A 62 -6.73 -17.29 7.11
CA ASP A 62 -7.48 -16.03 7.32
C ASP A 62 -6.62 -14.83 7.77
N LYS A 63 -5.39 -14.74 7.28
CA LYS A 63 -4.41 -13.70 7.64
C LYS A 63 -4.52 -12.44 6.78
N LEU A 64 -5.12 -12.53 5.59
CA LEU A 64 -5.25 -11.39 4.70
C LEU A 64 -6.33 -10.40 5.20
N THR A 65 -5.98 -9.13 5.21
CA THR A 65 -6.90 -8.01 5.41
C THR A 65 -7.96 -7.95 4.29
N ALA A 66 -9.07 -7.24 4.52
CA ALA A 66 -10.11 -7.05 3.51
C ALA A 66 -9.55 -6.46 2.20
N ARG A 67 -8.62 -5.50 2.33
CA ARG A 67 -7.94 -4.87 1.20
C ARG A 67 -7.01 -5.82 0.43
N GLU A 68 -6.26 -6.67 1.13
CA GLU A 68 -5.43 -7.70 0.49
C GLU A 68 -6.29 -8.75 -0.23
N LYS A 69 -7.41 -9.16 0.38
CA LYS A 69 -8.41 -10.03 -0.26
C LYS A 69 -8.96 -9.41 -1.53
N LYS A 70 -9.26 -8.11 -1.54
CA LYS A 70 -9.71 -7.37 -2.73
C LYS A 70 -8.64 -7.32 -3.83
N ILE A 71 -7.39 -7.12 -3.46
CA ILE A 71 -6.27 -7.21 -4.42
C ILE A 71 -6.17 -8.63 -5.01
N CYS A 72 -6.30 -9.66 -4.18
CA CYS A 72 -6.34 -11.05 -4.63
C CYS A 72 -7.50 -11.35 -5.57
N TYR A 73 -8.69 -10.80 -5.31
CA TYR A 73 -9.84 -10.90 -6.21
C TYR A 73 -9.53 -10.34 -7.62
N TYR A 74 -8.74 -9.28 -7.72
CA TYR A 74 -8.33 -8.73 -9.01
C TYR A 74 -7.19 -9.52 -9.68
N ILE A 75 -6.27 -10.11 -8.91
CA ILE A 75 -5.08 -10.79 -9.44
C ILE A 75 -5.37 -12.23 -9.86
N ASP A 76 -6.15 -12.98 -9.07
CA ASP A 76 -6.33 -14.43 -9.28
C ASP A 76 -6.78 -14.80 -10.70
N PRO A 77 -7.73 -14.07 -11.34
CA PRO A 77 -8.15 -14.34 -12.72
C PRO A 77 -7.05 -14.08 -13.76
N ILE A 78 -6.09 -13.19 -13.48
CA ILE A 78 -5.04 -12.75 -14.40
C ILE A 78 -3.64 -13.24 -14.02
N LYS A 79 -3.51 -14.14 -13.04
CA LYS A 79 -2.22 -14.58 -12.50
C LYS A 79 -1.25 -15.12 -13.57
N ARG A 80 -1.75 -15.68 -14.66
CA ARG A 80 -0.95 -16.09 -15.84
C ARG A 80 -0.24 -14.91 -16.50
N ASP A 81 -0.93 -13.78 -16.66
CA ASP A 81 -0.39 -12.56 -17.24
C ASP A 81 0.57 -11.85 -16.29
N VAL A 82 0.36 -12.00 -14.98
CA VAL A 82 1.23 -11.46 -13.93
C VAL A 82 2.50 -12.32 -13.77
N ALA A 83 2.40 -13.63 -13.91
CA ALA A 83 3.53 -14.56 -13.72
C ALA A 83 4.68 -14.30 -14.71
N GLN A 84 4.39 -13.89 -15.95
CA GLN A 84 5.43 -13.57 -16.94
C GLN A 84 6.35 -12.41 -16.52
N PRO A 85 5.87 -11.18 -16.27
CA PRO A 85 6.74 -10.09 -15.81
C PRO A 85 7.39 -10.41 -14.45
N PHE A 86 6.67 -11.11 -13.58
CA PHE A 86 7.20 -11.51 -12.28
C PHE A 86 8.40 -12.46 -12.43
N SER A 87 8.33 -13.43 -13.35
CA SER A 87 9.41 -14.40 -13.58
C SER A 87 10.66 -13.78 -14.19
N LEU A 88 10.52 -12.61 -14.82
CA LEU A 88 11.61 -11.81 -15.34
C LEU A 88 12.20 -10.86 -14.30
N GLY A 89 11.77 -10.96 -13.03
CA GLY A 89 12.28 -10.13 -11.94
C GLY A 89 11.76 -8.70 -11.94
N MET A 90 10.67 -8.40 -12.68
CA MET A 90 10.06 -7.06 -12.68
C MET A 90 9.68 -6.65 -11.25
N PRO A 91 10.12 -5.49 -10.73
CA PRO A 91 9.77 -5.07 -9.35
C PRO A 91 8.25 -5.00 -9.12
N SER A 92 7.79 -5.30 -7.90
CA SER A 92 6.36 -5.39 -7.57
C SER A 92 5.58 -4.11 -7.90
N LEU A 93 6.15 -2.93 -7.67
CA LEU A 93 5.54 -1.66 -8.09
C LEU A 93 5.31 -1.59 -9.60
N LYS A 94 6.26 -2.07 -10.41
CA LYS A 94 6.12 -2.10 -11.87
C LYS A 94 5.09 -3.13 -12.34
N VAL A 95 4.99 -4.26 -11.64
CA VAL A 95 3.92 -5.23 -11.86
C VAL A 95 2.56 -4.57 -11.58
N CYS A 96 2.38 -3.94 -10.42
CA CYS A 96 1.15 -3.25 -10.06
C CYS A 96 0.80 -2.13 -11.04
N GLN A 97 1.75 -1.26 -11.40
CA GLN A 97 1.56 -0.20 -12.41
C GLN A 97 1.15 -0.76 -13.77
N ARG A 98 1.64 -1.94 -14.16
CA ARG A 98 1.22 -2.59 -15.39
C ARG A 98 -0.23 -3.05 -15.30
N ILE A 99 -0.62 -3.70 -14.20
CA ILE A 99 -2.00 -4.18 -14.05
C ILE A 99 -2.99 -2.99 -13.99
N THR A 100 -2.60 -1.88 -13.38
CA THR A 100 -3.39 -0.63 -13.32
C THR A 100 -3.81 -0.08 -14.67
N LYS A 101 -3.04 -0.34 -15.73
CA LYS A 101 -3.41 0.08 -17.09
C LYS A 101 -4.70 -0.58 -17.58
N SER A 102 -4.98 -1.79 -17.09
CA SER A 102 -6.19 -2.55 -17.43
C SER A 102 -7.23 -2.52 -16.32
N ASN A 103 -6.80 -2.40 -15.06
CA ASN A 103 -7.69 -2.29 -13.90
C ASN A 103 -7.23 -1.13 -12.97
N PRO A 104 -7.73 0.09 -13.19
CA PRO A 104 -7.35 1.26 -12.40
C PRO A 104 -7.57 1.11 -10.89
N GLU A 105 -8.50 0.25 -10.47
CA GLU A 105 -8.84 0.05 -9.06
C GLU A 105 -7.71 -0.58 -8.24
N ILE A 106 -6.77 -1.31 -8.87
CA ILE A 106 -5.71 -1.99 -8.12
C ILE A 106 -4.86 -1.02 -7.29
N CYS A 107 -4.52 0.15 -7.84
CA CYS A 107 -3.69 1.12 -7.12
C CYS A 107 -4.52 2.16 -6.35
N THR A 108 -5.85 2.11 -6.41
CA THR A 108 -6.73 2.92 -5.56
C THR A 108 -6.91 2.29 -4.19
N VAL A 109 -6.78 0.96 -4.08
CA VAL A 109 -6.80 0.24 -2.80
C VAL A 109 -5.56 0.62 -1.98
N LYS A 110 -5.81 1.25 -0.82
CA LYS A 110 -4.81 1.84 0.09
C LYS A 110 -5.11 1.41 1.51
N PHE A 111 -4.08 1.21 2.32
CA PHE A 111 -4.28 0.85 3.72
C PHE A 111 -5.04 1.97 4.45
N PRO A 112 -5.87 1.63 5.45
CA PRO A 112 -6.63 2.62 6.17
C PRO A 112 -5.65 3.55 6.88
N VAL A 113 -5.99 4.84 6.92
CA VAL A 113 -5.17 5.81 7.65
C VAL A 113 -5.28 5.46 9.13
N LYS A 114 -4.14 5.14 9.76
CA LYS A 114 -4.08 4.95 11.22
C LYS A 114 -4.38 6.28 11.89
N THR A 115 -5.42 6.29 12.71
CA THR A 115 -5.92 7.49 13.40
C THR A 115 -5.94 7.34 14.90
N ASP A 116 -5.48 6.21 15.41
CA ASP A 116 -5.47 5.91 16.84
C ASP A 116 -4.66 6.97 17.59
N ASN A 117 -5.25 7.58 18.61
CA ASN A 117 -4.63 8.62 19.44
C ASN A 117 -4.29 9.92 18.68
N MET A 118 -4.96 10.21 17.56
CA MET A 118 -4.79 11.49 16.86
C MET A 118 -5.57 12.61 17.56
N GLU A 119 -4.88 13.67 17.95
CA GLU A 119 -5.52 14.87 18.46
C GLU A 119 -6.11 15.73 17.32
N LYS A 120 -7.00 16.67 17.67
CA LYS A 120 -7.58 17.64 16.72
C LYS A 120 -6.51 18.36 15.88
N LYS A 121 -5.36 18.69 16.49
CA LYS A 121 -4.23 19.35 15.83
C LYS A 121 -3.56 18.49 14.75
N ASP A 122 -3.67 17.16 14.84
CA ASP A 122 -3.11 16.23 13.86
C ASP A 122 -4.10 16.00 12.74
N LEU A 123 -5.38 15.84 13.06
CA LEU A 123 -6.46 15.73 12.09
C LEU A 123 -6.60 17.00 11.23
N SER A 124 -6.30 18.18 11.77
CA SER A 124 -6.33 19.44 11.01
C SER A 124 -5.28 19.49 9.89
N LYS A 125 -4.21 18.70 9.98
CA LYS A 125 -3.18 18.58 8.92
C LYS A 125 -3.67 17.73 7.74
N LEU A 126 -4.71 16.91 7.92
CA LEU A 126 -5.27 16.08 6.86
C LEU A 126 -6.12 16.91 5.89
N ARG A 127 -6.11 16.51 4.62
CA ARG A 127 -7.03 17.06 3.61
C ARG A 127 -8.45 16.51 3.84
N VAL A 128 -9.47 17.27 3.45
CA VAL A 128 -10.88 16.83 3.54
C VAL A 128 -11.09 15.46 2.88
N LYS A 129 -10.43 15.19 1.74
CA LYS A 129 -10.49 13.87 1.09
C LYS A 129 -9.98 12.73 2.00
N GLN A 130 -8.94 12.96 2.79
CA GLN A 130 -8.40 11.95 3.72
C GLN A 130 -9.35 11.74 4.91
N LEU A 131 -9.94 12.83 5.43
CA LEU A 131 -10.94 12.73 6.50
C LEU A 131 -12.18 11.94 6.04
N LYS A 132 -12.67 12.21 4.82
CA LYS A 132 -13.76 11.44 4.20
C LYS A 132 -13.39 9.97 4.02
N GLN A 133 -12.15 9.67 3.61
CA GLN A 133 -11.68 8.29 3.49
C GLN A 133 -11.66 7.58 4.84
N ILE A 134 -11.17 8.23 5.90
CA ILE A 134 -11.18 7.65 7.26
C ILE A 134 -12.61 7.29 7.69
N LEU A 135 -13.57 8.18 7.47
CA LEU A 135 -14.97 7.92 7.81
C LEU A 135 -15.55 6.79 6.95
N ALA A 136 -15.26 6.76 5.66
CA ALA A 136 -15.66 5.67 4.77
C ALA A 136 -15.07 4.32 5.19
N ASP A 137 -13.78 4.28 5.54
CA ASP A 137 -13.08 3.06 5.98
C ASP A 137 -13.70 2.49 7.27
N ARG A 138 -14.25 3.38 8.13
CA ARG A 138 -14.97 3.04 9.37
C ARG A 138 -16.46 2.72 9.16
N GLY A 139 -16.97 2.74 7.93
CA GLY A 139 -18.41 2.56 7.65
C GLY A 139 -19.29 3.73 8.11
N VAL A 140 -18.72 4.89 8.42
CA VAL A 140 -19.44 6.05 8.96
C VAL A 140 -19.90 6.95 7.82
N ASP A 141 -21.21 7.18 7.72
CA ASP A 141 -21.75 8.16 6.78
C ASP A 141 -21.37 9.59 7.20
N TYR A 142 -20.99 10.38 6.20
CA TYR A 142 -20.57 11.77 6.32
C TYR A 142 -21.29 12.67 5.30
N LYS A 143 -22.34 12.17 4.66
CA LYS A 143 -23.24 13.00 3.83
C LYS A 143 -23.87 14.08 4.71
N GLY A 144 -23.78 15.33 4.25
CA GLY A 144 -24.29 16.51 4.96
C GLY A 144 -23.23 17.32 5.72
N LEU A 145 -22.00 16.79 5.88
CA LEU A 145 -20.89 17.59 6.39
C LEU A 145 -20.35 18.49 5.26
N LEU A 146 -20.23 19.78 5.53
CA LEU A 146 -19.81 20.81 4.57
C LEU A 146 -18.44 21.36 4.93
N GLU A 147 -18.22 21.66 6.20
CA GLU A 147 -17.03 22.33 6.69
C GLU A 147 -15.97 21.33 7.18
N LYS A 148 -14.69 21.65 6.98
CA LYS A 148 -13.57 20.77 7.38
C LYS A 148 -13.62 20.41 8.86
N ASP A 149 -14.01 21.34 9.72
CA ASP A 149 -14.10 21.12 11.17
C ASP A 149 -15.17 20.10 11.56
N GLU A 150 -16.25 19.98 10.77
CA GLU A 150 -17.28 18.96 10.98
C GLU A 150 -16.73 17.55 10.68
N PHE A 151 -15.95 17.41 9.61
CA PHE A 151 -15.25 16.14 9.31
C PHE A 151 -14.26 15.77 10.41
N ILE A 152 -13.46 16.74 10.90
CA ILE A 152 -12.51 16.50 11.99
C ILE A 152 -13.26 16.02 13.24
N LYS A 153 -14.32 16.73 13.62
CA LYS A 153 -15.14 16.36 14.79
C LYS A 153 -15.70 14.95 14.66
N LYS A 154 -16.26 14.60 13.49
CA LYS A 154 -16.81 13.26 13.25
C LYS A 154 -15.73 12.17 13.32
N VAL A 155 -14.53 12.44 12.82
CA VAL A 155 -13.38 11.53 12.93
C VAL A 155 -12.95 11.33 14.39
N GLN A 156 -13.02 12.36 15.24
CA GLN A 156 -12.74 12.21 16.67
C GLN A 156 -13.82 11.40 17.39
N GLU A 157 -15.09 11.69 17.14
CA GLU A 157 -16.23 10.99 17.76
C GLU A 157 -16.23 9.48 17.44
N THR A 158 -15.67 9.11 16.28
CA THR A 158 -15.62 7.73 15.80
C THR A 158 -14.22 7.11 15.92
N GLU A 159 -13.36 7.66 16.78
CA GLU A 159 -12.01 7.12 17.02
C GLU A 159 -12.03 5.66 17.50
N HIS A 160 -13.03 5.25 18.28
CA HIS A 160 -13.20 3.86 18.73
C HIS A 160 -13.40 2.85 17.58
N LEU A 161 -13.69 3.33 16.36
CA LEU A 161 -13.75 2.52 15.14
C LEU A 161 -12.43 2.53 14.36
N ALA A 162 -11.39 3.20 14.85
CA ALA A 162 -10.07 3.14 14.24
C ALA A 162 -9.57 1.69 14.25
N GLY A 163 -9.24 1.17 13.06
CA GLY A 163 -8.91 -0.24 12.86
C GLY A 163 -10.06 -1.11 12.35
N ALA A 164 -11.30 -0.61 12.35
CA ALA A 164 -12.36 -1.21 11.53
C ALA A 164 -11.99 -1.03 10.05
N ASP A 165 -11.95 -2.15 9.33
CA ASP A 165 -11.72 -2.18 7.89
C ASP A 165 -12.93 -2.81 7.21
N GLU A 166 -13.95 -2.01 6.92
CA GLU A 166 -15.21 -2.49 6.30
C GLU A 166 -15.15 -2.52 4.75
N PHE A 167 -13.95 -2.62 4.17
CA PHE A 167 -13.73 -2.49 2.72
C PHE A 167 -14.22 -3.67 1.84
#